data_AF-A0A7S1D257-F1
#
_entry.id   AF-A0A7S1D257-F1
#
_cell.length_a   1.000
_cell.length_b   1.000
_cell.length_c   1.000
_cell.angle_alpha   90.00
_cell.angle_beta   90.00
_cell.angle_gamma   90.00
#
_symmetry.space_group_name_H-M   'P 1'
#
loop_
_entity.id
_entity.type
_entity.pdbx_description
1 polymer ?
#
loop_
_entity_poly.entity_id
_entity_poly.type
_entity_poly.pdbx_seq_one_letter_code
_entity_poly.pdbx_strand_id
1 'polypeptide(L)'
;SPNKRAVQYRASGKEALVHVSDLSSSMIKTEETNQKKKNKKTKNKNKTKNSCATNQTASLSTNQALSSTKHSAALIPKHVTTTTTTTTSSATAATRPKTMTQQQQQQQQGRFTLTPPSPITTTTTTYLRFNSNSNSNNNSAATVQDSWKMPISYSLLTKQNAETSNALIEHYNNSGGGSTLLGYIACSRAGAQQSSFRKLALYEGNSTVARDQEDAQKLQVGIDFAKDKGVIDPNYVPEPYVQLDVLGKTPDMVADAIIAKVQSNNNEQQQQESGSVIVLCGLSGTGKGTTVAKLRQKMEADGKQVVTWSNGNIFRSVTLLAATWCEQNGCDGFDKEQALTKENLANFMSMLSFGKFKGKYDTRIKGMGLNLLVSEVQNTELKGPKVSKNIPTVAQVTQGEVILFAANAVDIMGKDGLVVLLEGREQTVNYVRTPHRFTLMLSDESLIGKRRAAQRLMAATLKELSSSTTNNNNNTNNNKTLQKR
;
A
#
# COMPACT_ATOMS: atom_id res chain seq x y z
N SER A 1 -10.82 -73.53 -6.75
CA SER A 1 -11.52 -72.70 -7.75
C SER A 1 -11.58 -71.27 -7.28
N PRO A 2 -11.62 -70.25 -8.17
CA PRO A 2 -10.91 -70.08 -9.45
C PRO A 2 -9.97 -68.84 -9.37
N ASN A 3 -9.43 -68.28 -10.45
CA ASN A 3 -8.59 -68.81 -11.53
C ASN A 3 -7.92 -67.59 -12.22
N LYS A 4 -6.81 -67.79 -12.92
CA LYS A 4 -6.08 -66.75 -13.66
C LYS A 4 -6.89 -66.27 -14.89
N ARG A 5 -6.70 -65.00 -15.29
CA ARG A 5 -6.61 -64.64 -16.72
C ARG A 5 -5.73 -63.40 -16.91
N ALA A 6 -4.58 -63.61 -17.54
CA ALA A 6 -3.83 -62.53 -18.17
C ALA A 6 -4.49 -62.20 -19.51
N VAL A 7 -4.46 -60.92 -19.91
CA VAL A 7 -4.75 -60.51 -21.29
C VAL A 7 -3.55 -59.73 -21.79
N GLN A 8 -2.99 -60.24 -22.88
CA GLN A 8 -1.85 -59.69 -23.60
C GLN A 8 -2.40 -59.08 -24.89
N TYR A 9 -2.12 -57.82 -25.17
CA TYR A 9 -2.36 -57.23 -26.50
C TYR A 9 -1.09 -56.66 -27.09
N ARG A 10 -0.87 -57.00 -28.37
CA ARG A 10 0.34 -56.69 -29.14
C ARG A 10 0.32 -55.26 -29.69
N ALA A 11 1.50 -54.73 -29.93
CA ALA A 11 1.71 -53.47 -30.62
C ALA A 11 1.54 -53.60 -32.15
N SER A 12 0.95 -52.56 -32.73
CA SER A 12 1.05 -52.11 -34.12
C SER A 12 0.56 -50.66 -34.12
N GLY A 13 1.21 -49.64 -34.69
CA GLY A 13 2.41 -49.60 -35.54
C GLY A 13 2.22 -48.46 -36.56
N LYS A 14 3.32 -47.82 -36.99
CA LYS A 14 3.40 -46.63 -37.87
C LYS A 14 3.28 -45.26 -37.17
N GLU A 15 4.42 -44.78 -36.67
CA GLU A 15 4.73 -43.35 -36.72
C GLU A 15 5.28 -43.02 -38.10
N ALA A 16 4.90 -41.86 -38.67
CA ALA A 16 5.41 -41.38 -39.94
C ALA A 16 6.53 -40.36 -39.71
N LEU A 17 7.75 -40.67 -40.17
CA LEU A 17 8.78 -39.66 -40.35
C LEU A 17 8.32 -38.66 -41.42
N VAL A 18 8.30 -37.37 -41.09
CA VAL A 18 8.34 -36.30 -42.09
C VAL A 18 9.56 -35.42 -41.80
N HIS A 19 10.55 -35.54 -42.68
CA HIS A 19 11.68 -34.62 -42.75
C HIS A 19 11.18 -33.27 -43.29
N VAL A 20 11.42 -32.18 -42.58
CA VAL A 20 11.37 -30.82 -43.16
C VAL A 20 12.67 -30.11 -42.80
N SER A 21 13.61 -30.17 -43.72
CA SER A 21 14.68 -29.17 -43.84
C SER A 21 14.10 -27.86 -44.39
N ASP A 22 14.86 -26.78 -44.25
CA ASP A 22 14.61 -25.44 -44.81
C ASP A 22 13.42 -24.66 -44.22
N LEU A 23 13.73 -23.74 -43.29
CA LEU A 23 13.13 -22.39 -43.21
C LEU A 23 13.90 -21.49 -42.21
N SER A 24 15.20 -21.29 -42.43
CA SER A 24 16.04 -20.39 -41.60
C SER A 24 16.86 -19.41 -42.44
N SER A 25 16.20 -18.61 -43.29
CA SER A 25 16.85 -17.58 -44.14
C SER A 25 16.00 -16.32 -44.42
N SER A 26 14.94 -16.04 -43.63
CA SER A 26 13.99 -14.94 -43.92
C SER A 26 13.66 -13.99 -42.76
N MET A 27 14.48 -13.94 -41.70
CA MET A 27 14.26 -13.05 -40.54
C MET A 27 15.44 -12.11 -40.18
N ILE A 28 16.38 -11.90 -41.10
CA ILE A 28 17.45 -10.90 -40.95
C ILE A 28 17.47 -9.99 -42.19
N LYS A 29 16.52 -9.05 -42.27
CA LYS A 29 16.54 -7.93 -43.24
C LYS A 29 15.55 -6.77 -43.01
N THR A 30 14.79 -6.74 -41.90
CA THR A 30 13.67 -5.78 -41.71
C THR A 30 13.85 -4.78 -40.56
N GLU A 31 15.03 -4.71 -39.91
CA GLU A 31 15.27 -3.75 -38.82
C GLU A 31 16.20 -2.56 -39.18
N GLU A 32 17.05 -2.67 -40.22
CA GLU A 32 18.02 -1.61 -40.56
C GLU A 32 17.40 -0.37 -41.23
N THR A 33 16.15 -0.43 -41.72
CA THR A 33 15.55 0.66 -42.50
C THR A 33 14.83 1.72 -41.67
N ASN A 34 14.52 1.46 -40.39
CA ASN A 34 13.71 2.37 -39.56
C ASN A 34 14.51 3.34 -38.67
N GLN A 35 15.82 3.13 -38.46
CA GLN A 35 16.65 4.08 -37.70
C GLN A 35 17.08 5.32 -38.52
N LYS A 36 17.13 5.24 -39.86
CA LYS A 36 17.54 6.37 -40.73
C LYS A 36 16.48 7.47 -40.94
N LYS A 37 15.23 7.29 -40.49
CA LYS A 37 14.16 8.31 -40.65
C LYS A 37 13.95 9.27 -39.47
N LYS A 38 14.53 9.03 -38.28
CA LYS A 38 14.33 9.92 -37.10
C LYS A 38 15.34 11.07 -36.96
N ASN A 39 16.49 11.03 -37.64
CA ASN A 39 17.57 12.04 -37.48
C ASN A 39 17.55 13.21 -38.49
N LYS A 40 16.44 13.47 -39.21
CA LYS A 40 16.37 14.53 -40.24
C LYS A 40 15.27 15.58 -40.04
N LYS A 41 14.76 15.77 -38.80
CA LYS A 41 13.64 16.72 -38.55
C LYS A 41 13.75 17.60 -37.30
N THR A 42 14.98 18.00 -36.91
CA THR A 42 15.20 19.03 -35.85
C THR A 42 16.49 19.85 -36.04
N LYS A 43 16.73 20.35 -37.27
CA LYS A 43 17.68 21.43 -37.55
C LYS A 43 17.11 22.40 -38.59
N ASN A 44 16.20 23.28 -38.15
CA ASN A 44 15.99 24.64 -38.67
C ASN A 44 14.78 25.32 -38.00
N LYS A 45 15.05 26.12 -36.97
CA LYS A 45 14.43 27.44 -36.76
C LYS A 45 15.26 28.19 -35.73
N ASN A 46 15.89 29.25 -36.19
CA ASN A 46 16.83 30.07 -35.45
C ASN A 46 16.32 31.51 -35.54
N LYS A 47 16.36 32.29 -34.43
CA LYS A 47 16.30 33.78 -34.44
C LYS A 47 14.96 34.43 -34.94
N THR A 48 14.48 35.58 -34.48
CA THR A 48 14.92 36.59 -33.47
C THR A 48 13.69 37.41 -33.01
N LYS A 49 13.67 37.93 -31.77
CA LYS A 49 13.45 39.35 -31.40
C LYS A 49 13.19 39.54 -29.88
N ASN A 50 14.09 40.28 -29.22
CA ASN A 50 13.90 41.50 -28.41
C ASN A 50 12.51 41.75 -27.75
N SER A 51 12.38 42.33 -26.55
CA SER A 51 13.37 43.05 -25.68
C SER A 51 12.88 43.27 -24.24
N CYS A 52 13.84 43.40 -23.32
CA CYS A 52 13.90 44.32 -22.16
C CYS A 52 12.61 44.99 -21.63
N ALA A 53 12.33 44.81 -20.32
CA ALA A 53 12.41 45.89 -19.32
C ALA A 53 12.16 45.38 -17.89
N THR A 54 13.04 45.76 -16.96
CA THR A 54 12.85 45.59 -15.51
C THR A 54 12.23 46.87 -14.95
N ASN A 55 11.34 46.78 -13.96
CA ASN A 55 11.23 47.81 -12.92
C ASN A 55 10.53 47.31 -11.65
N GLN A 56 11.10 47.66 -10.50
CA GLN A 56 10.47 47.59 -9.18
C GLN A 56 10.12 49.01 -8.73
N THR A 57 8.91 49.21 -8.20
CA THR A 57 8.52 50.16 -7.12
C THR A 57 7.01 49.97 -6.89
N ALA A 58 6.54 49.52 -5.73
CA ALA A 58 6.42 50.21 -4.44
C ALA A 58 5.02 50.84 -4.22
N SER A 59 4.33 50.35 -3.18
CA SER A 59 3.35 51.02 -2.31
C SER A 59 2.34 52.03 -2.89
N LEU A 60 1.04 51.81 -2.62
CA LEU A 60 0.33 52.56 -1.57
C LEU A 60 -1.09 52.02 -1.31
N SER A 61 -1.54 52.20 -0.07
CA SER A 61 -2.91 52.02 0.40
C SER A 61 -3.87 53.07 -0.13
N THR A 62 -5.19 52.83 -0.07
CA THR A 62 -6.16 53.67 0.69
C THR A 62 -7.56 53.01 0.68
N ASN A 63 -8.26 53.05 1.81
CA ASN A 63 -9.67 52.68 1.95
C ASN A 63 -10.59 53.78 1.38
N GLN A 64 -11.74 53.44 0.81
CA GLN A 64 -13.01 54.05 1.23
C GLN A 64 -14.25 53.29 0.71
N ALA A 65 -15.39 53.63 1.30
CA ALA A 65 -16.65 52.88 1.20
C ALA A 65 -17.73 53.64 0.39
N LEU A 66 -18.94 53.08 0.43
CA LEU A 66 -20.27 53.68 0.20
C LEU A 66 -21.02 53.39 -1.13
N SER A 67 -22.11 52.64 -0.91
CA SER A 67 -23.50 52.93 -1.32
C SER A 67 -23.95 52.85 -2.79
N SER A 68 -24.95 51.97 -2.99
CA SER A 68 -26.18 52.21 -3.78
C SER A 68 -26.02 52.33 -5.33
N THR A 69 -26.98 52.02 -6.20
CA THR A 69 -28.44 51.78 -6.05
C THR A 69 -28.95 50.73 -7.08
N LYS A 70 -30.19 50.29 -6.90
CA LYS A 70 -30.99 49.35 -7.73
C LYS A 70 -31.07 49.72 -9.23
N HIS A 71 -31.26 48.70 -10.06
CA HIS A 71 -32.18 48.56 -11.23
C HIS A 71 -31.73 47.30 -12.02
N SER A 72 -32.55 46.43 -12.61
CA SER A 72 -34.01 46.27 -12.74
C SER A 72 -34.33 44.80 -13.08
N ALA A 73 -35.48 44.25 -12.70
CA ALA A 73 -36.22 43.24 -13.47
C ALA A 73 -37.57 42.90 -12.80
N ALA A 74 -38.67 43.19 -13.49
CA ALA A 74 -39.95 42.51 -13.31
C ALA A 74 -40.08 41.47 -14.46
N LEU A 75 -41.05 40.55 -14.60
CA LEU A 75 -42.45 40.45 -14.17
C LEU A 75 -42.91 38.96 -14.20
N ILE A 76 -44.03 38.69 -13.52
CA ILE A 76 -45.09 37.70 -13.87
C ILE A 76 -44.92 36.20 -13.47
N PRO A 77 -46.02 35.51 -13.07
CA PRO A 77 -45.96 34.34 -12.20
C PRO A 77 -46.56 33.05 -12.81
N LYS A 78 -46.45 31.92 -12.09
CA LYS A 78 -47.37 30.78 -12.23
C LYS A 78 -47.74 30.18 -10.87
N HIS A 79 -49.05 30.13 -10.58
CA HIS A 79 -49.62 29.24 -9.58
C HIS A 79 -49.50 27.79 -10.04
N VAL A 80 -49.12 26.88 -9.14
CA VAL A 80 -49.52 25.46 -9.20
C VAL A 80 -49.92 25.03 -7.80
N THR A 81 -51.16 24.55 -7.68
CA THR A 81 -51.76 24.02 -6.45
C THR A 81 -51.28 22.59 -6.21
N THR A 82 -50.82 22.27 -5.01
CA THR A 82 -50.48 20.88 -4.63
C THR A 82 -51.60 20.29 -3.77
N THR A 83 -52.29 19.29 -4.30
CA THR A 83 -53.38 18.59 -3.61
C THR A 83 -52.82 17.49 -2.71
N THR A 84 -53.11 17.52 -1.41
CA THR A 84 -52.77 16.46 -0.46
C THR A 84 -53.91 15.45 -0.39
N THR A 85 -53.66 14.20 -0.79
CA THR A 85 -54.69 13.14 -0.73
C THR A 85 -54.59 12.37 0.58
N THR A 86 -55.50 12.65 1.50
CA THR A 86 -55.71 11.88 2.73
C THR A 86 -56.57 10.65 2.41
N THR A 87 -56.17 9.46 2.86
CA THR A 87 -57.01 8.26 2.81
C THR A 87 -57.14 7.63 4.18
N THR A 88 -58.29 7.85 4.81
CA THR A 88 -58.76 7.10 5.98
C THR A 88 -59.73 6.01 5.52
N SER A 89 -59.57 4.80 6.05
CA SER A 89 -60.65 3.81 6.14
C SER A 89 -60.49 2.99 7.42
N SER A 90 -61.61 2.51 7.95
CA SER A 90 -61.78 2.22 9.38
C SER A 90 -62.48 0.88 9.61
N ALA A 91 -62.10 0.16 10.70
CA ALA A 91 -62.90 -0.87 11.40
C ALA A 91 -63.27 -2.13 10.56
N THR A 92 -63.53 -3.35 11.05
CA THR A 92 -63.63 -4.00 12.39
C THR A 92 -63.44 -5.53 12.18
N ALA A 93 -63.38 -6.48 13.13
CA ALA A 93 -63.50 -6.51 14.59
C ALA A 93 -62.76 -7.72 15.21
N ALA A 94 -62.56 -7.68 16.53
CA ALA A 94 -62.61 -8.79 17.51
C ALA A 94 -62.00 -10.18 17.20
N THR A 95 -60.92 -10.52 17.92
CA THR A 95 -61.05 -11.45 19.07
C THR A 95 -59.92 -11.28 20.10
N ARG A 96 -60.25 -11.54 21.37
CA ARG A 96 -59.44 -11.37 22.61
C ARG A 96 -59.76 -12.60 23.51
N PRO A 97 -59.20 -12.77 24.71
CA PRO A 97 -57.80 -12.72 25.18
C PRO A 97 -57.35 -14.10 25.74
N LYS A 98 -56.08 -14.21 26.16
CA LYS A 98 -55.73 -14.85 27.45
C LYS A 98 -54.61 -14.07 28.15
N THR A 99 -54.80 -13.83 29.44
CA THR A 99 -53.86 -13.17 30.36
C THR A 99 -53.96 -13.86 31.73
N MET A 100 -53.05 -13.53 32.66
CA MET A 100 -52.84 -14.11 34.00
C MET A 100 -51.99 -15.41 33.97
N THR A 101 -51.08 -15.63 34.94
CA THR A 101 -51.07 -15.12 36.33
C THR A 101 -49.72 -14.55 36.81
N GLN A 102 -49.79 -13.72 37.86
CA GLN A 102 -48.68 -13.15 38.64
C GLN A 102 -48.15 -14.09 39.74
N GLN A 103 -47.13 -13.59 40.46
CA GLN A 103 -46.48 -14.08 41.70
C GLN A 103 -45.26 -14.98 41.46
N GLN A 104 -44.15 -14.86 42.21
CA GLN A 104 -44.00 -14.25 43.54
C GLN A 104 -42.64 -13.54 43.72
N GLN A 105 -42.60 -12.44 44.46
CA GLN A 105 -41.35 -11.87 45.00
C GLN A 105 -41.02 -12.56 46.33
N GLN A 106 -39.74 -12.83 46.61
CA GLN A 106 -39.24 -12.85 47.98
C GLN A 106 -37.84 -12.24 48.08
N GLN A 107 -37.59 -11.62 49.23
CA GLN A 107 -36.45 -10.77 49.53
C GLN A 107 -35.26 -11.62 49.98
N GLN A 108 -34.03 -11.22 49.63
CA GLN A 108 -32.89 -11.38 50.55
C GLN A 108 -32.02 -10.13 50.53
N GLN A 109 -31.85 -9.52 51.71
CA GLN A 109 -30.94 -8.40 51.93
C GLN A 109 -29.52 -8.95 52.18
N GLY A 110 -28.62 -8.76 51.22
CA GLY A 110 -27.22 -9.21 51.26
C GLY A 110 -26.25 -8.16 51.81
N ARG A 111 -26.27 -7.99 53.14
CA ARG A 111 -25.29 -7.31 54.01
C ARG A 111 -23.93 -6.94 53.36
N PHE A 112 -23.63 -5.64 53.31
CA PHE A 112 -22.28 -5.14 52.99
C PHE A 112 -21.24 -5.68 53.99
N THR A 113 -20.15 -6.26 53.48
CA THR A 113 -18.90 -6.49 54.23
C THR A 113 -17.75 -5.85 53.48
N LEU A 114 -17.21 -4.76 54.04
CA LEU A 114 -16.00 -4.11 53.55
C LEU A 114 -14.79 -4.99 53.89
N THR A 115 -14.20 -5.65 52.91
CA THR A 115 -12.87 -6.25 53.04
C THR A 115 -11.79 -5.17 52.84
N PRO A 116 -10.80 -5.04 53.73
CA PRO A 116 -9.74 -4.05 53.58
C PRO A 116 -8.83 -4.34 52.37
N PRO A 117 -8.22 -3.32 51.76
CA PRO A 117 -7.32 -3.52 50.63
C PRO A 117 -6.03 -4.23 51.06
N SER A 118 -5.70 -5.33 50.39
CA SER A 118 -4.38 -5.97 50.48
C SER A 118 -3.29 -5.02 49.97
N PRO A 119 -2.06 -5.08 50.53
CA PRO A 119 -1.05 -4.05 50.30
C PRO A 119 -0.55 -4.00 48.85
N ILE A 120 -0.34 -2.77 48.37
CA ILE A 120 0.29 -2.47 47.09
C ILE A 120 1.73 -3.01 47.11
N THR A 121 2.02 -4.00 46.27
CA THR A 121 3.39 -4.46 46.03
C THR A 121 4.09 -3.45 45.14
N THR A 122 4.81 -2.50 45.74
CA THR A 122 5.60 -1.51 45.02
C THR A 122 6.82 -2.16 44.39
N THR A 123 6.72 -2.54 43.11
CA THR A 123 7.88 -2.98 42.32
C THR A 123 8.76 -1.78 42.00
N THR A 124 9.72 -1.50 42.88
CA THR A 124 10.71 -0.43 42.68
C THR A 124 11.63 -0.77 41.51
N THR A 125 11.28 -0.31 40.30
CA THR A 125 12.18 -0.36 39.15
C THR A 125 13.37 0.57 39.40
N THR A 126 14.52 0.00 39.70
CA THR A 126 15.78 0.73 39.88
C THR A 126 16.20 1.38 38.56
N TYR A 127 15.90 2.67 38.40
CA TYR A 127 16.50 3.49 37.36
C TYR A 127 17.99 3.67 37.64
N LEU A 128 18.84 3.07 36.80
CA LEU A 128 20.27 3.37 36.76
C LEU A 128 20.48 4.81 36.25
N ARG A 129 20.51 5.74 37.21
CA ARG A 129 20.79 7.15 36.99
C ARG A 129 22.29 7.33 36.77
N PHE A 130 22.73 7.35 35.52
CA PHE A 130 24.11 7.75 35.19
C PHE A 130 24.29 9.23 35.56
N ASN A 131 24.98 9.45 36.68
CA ASN A 131 25.32 10.78 37.17
C ASN A 131 26.63 11.23 36.52
N SER A 132 26.56 12.29 35.72
CA SER A 132 27.73 12.89 35.09
C SER A 132 28.46 13.79 36.09
N ASN A 133 29.56 13.31 36.69
CA ASN A 133 30.56 14.25 37.21
C ASN A 133 32.00 13.70 37.18
N SER A 134 32.78 14.28 36.27
CA SER A 134 34.16 14.77 36.41
C SER A 134 35.22 14.02 37.24
N ASN A 135 36.39 13.93 36.62
CA ASN A 135 37.74 13.84 37.20
C ASN A 135 38.21 12.50 37.82
N SER A 136 38.92 11.73 37.01
CA SER A 136 40.28 11.28 37.39
C SER A 136 41.13 11.05 36.13
N ASN A 137 42.34 11.60 36.13
CA ASN A 137 43.34 11.31 35.10
C ASN A 137 43.80 9.86 35.22
N ASN A 138 43.83 9.12 34.11
CA ASN A 138 44.87 8.12 33.90
C ASN A 138 45.07 7.83 32.40
N ASN A 139 46.31 8.02 31.93
CA ASN A 139 46.70 7.67 30.58
C ASN A 139 46.73 6.15 30.43
N SER A 140 45.80 5.60 29.66
CA SER A 140 45.85 4.24 29.15
C SER A 140 45.16 4.24 27.79
N ALA A 141 45.94 4.13 26.72
CA ALA A 141 45.43 4.15 25.36
C ALA A 141 44.70 2.83 25.06
N ALA A 142 43.46 2.72 25.53
CA ALA A 142 42.57 1.62 25.20
C ALA A 142 42.27 1.67 23.70
N THR A 143 42.73 0.64 22.99
CA THR A 143 42.46 0.46 21.56
C THR A 143 40.95 0.31 21.36
N VAL A 144 40.29 1.37 20.88
CA VAL A 144 38.87 1.32 20.52
C VAL A 144 38.74 0.30 19.40
N GLN A 145 38.17 -0.87 19.70
CA GLN A 145 37.98 -1.92 18.71
C GLN A 145 37.06 -1.41 17.58
N ASP A 146 37.49 -1.59 16.33
CA ASP A 146 36.72 -1.41 15.08
C ASP A 146 35.57 -2.45 14.96
N SER A 147 34.79 -2.65 16.03
CA SER A 147 34.09 -3.92 16.30
C SER A 147 32.84 -4.17 15.46
N TRP A 148 32.17 -3.15 14.90
CA TRP A 148 30.89 -3.30 14.20
C TRP A 148 30.88 -2.82 12.73
N LYS A 149 31.84 -3.28 11.93
CA LYS A 149 31.63 -3.38 10.47
C LYS A 149 31.23 -4.81 10.11
N MET A 150 29.96 -5.13 10.35
CA MET A 150 29.36 -6.37 9.82
C MET A 150 29.55 -6.39 8.29
N PRO A 151 30.29 -7.36 7.73
CA PRO A 151 30.48 -7.45 6.29
C PRO A 151 29.13 -7.73 5.62
N ILE A 152 28.84 -7.03 4.52
CA ILE A 152 27.61 -7.24 3.74
C ILE A 152 27.68 -8.63 3.09
N SER A 153 27.08 -9.62 3.74
CA SER A 153 27.08 -11.01 3.29
C SER A 153 25.96 -11.29 2.28
N TYR A 154 26.11 -12.37 1.51
CA TYR A 154 25.04 -12.88 0.66
C TYR A 154 23.78 -13.24 1.48
N SER A 155 23.96 -13.85 2.65
CA SER A 155 22.87 -14.20 3.57
C SER A 155 22.14 -12.98 4.15
N LEU A 156 22.80 -11.82 4.25
CA LEU A 156 22.17 -10.56 4.63
C LEU A 156 21.43 -9.94 3.45
N LEU A 157 22.03 -9.96 2.25
CA LEU A 157 21.40 -9.45 1.03
C LEU A 157 20.11 -10.19 0.67
N THR A 158 20.09 -11.53 0.76
CA THR A 158 18.93 -12.36 0.42
C THR A 158 17.72 -12.13 1.33
N LYS A 159 17.89 -11.57 2.54
CA LYS A 159 16.76 -11.19 3.41
C LYS A 159 15.88 -10.08 2.80
N GLN A 160 16.45 -9.21 1.95
CA GLN A 160 15.78 -8.08 1.28
C GLN A 160 14.85 -7.23 2.17
N ASN A 161 15.19 -7.06 3.46
CA ASN A 161 14.29 -6.46 4.45
C ASN A 161 14.85 -5.14 5.03
N ALA A 162 14.26 -4.65 6.13
CA ALA A 162 14.70 -3.44 6.81
C ALA A 162 16.09 -3.57 7.46
N GLU A 163 16.45 -4.76 7.94
CA GLU A 163 17.78 -5.07 8.49
C GLU A 163 18.85 -4.90 7.40
N THR A 164 18.66 -5.53 6.24
CA THR A 164 19.54 -5.39 5.07
C THR A 164 19.63 -3.95 4.58
N SER A 165 18.50 -3.23 4.57
CA SER A 165 18.47 -1.81 4.18
C SER A 165 19.32 -0.96 5.11
N ASN A 166 19.14 -1.12 6.43
CA ASN A 166 19.86 -0.35 7.43
C ASN A 166 21.37 -0.64 7.39
N ALA A 167 21.78 -1.91 7.30
CA ALA A 167 23.18 -2.31 7.19
C ALA A 167 23.88 -1.71 5.96
N LEU A 168 23.20 -1.66 4.80
CA LEU A 168 23.73 -1.00 3.61
C LEU A 168 23.83 0.53 3.76
N ILE A 169 22.81 1.16 4.35
CA ILE A 169 22.83 2.61 4.62
C ILE A 169 23.99 2.95 5.55
N GLU A 170 24.19 2.18 6.61
CA GLU A 170 25.31 2.33 7.54
C GLU A 170 26.65 2.13 6.84
N HIS A 171 26.80 1.05 6.06
CA HIS A 171 28.01 0.78 5.28
C HIS A 171 28.39 1.96 4.36
N TYR A 172 27.45 2.50 3.58
CA TYR A 172 27.74 3.63 2.69
C TYR A 172 27.82 5.00 3.38
N ASN A 173 27.25 5.17 4.58
CA ASN A 173 27.45 6.37 5.39
C ASN A 173 28.81 6.37 6.10
N ASN A 174 29.22 5.24 6.68
CA ASN A 174 30.40 5.14 7.54
C ASN A 174 31.71 4.85 6.77
N SER A 175 31.64 4.50 5.49
CA SER A 175 32.83 4.28 4.64
C SER A 175 33.61 5.55 4.24
N GLY A 176 33.29 6.71 4.82
CA GLY A 176 33.85 8.01 4.44
C GLY A 176 34.75 8.71 5.47
N GLY A 177 35.12 8.07 6.58
CA GLY A 177 35.74 8.77 7.71
C GLY A 177 36.69 7.95 8.59
N GLY A 178 37.77 7.44 8.02
CA GLY A 178 38.95 7.05 8.81
C GLY A 178 39.97 8.19 8.81
N SER A 179 40.03 8.99 9.87
CA SER A 179 40.95 10.14 10.00
C SER A 179 42.38 9.70 10.35
N THR A 180 42.97 8.86 9.50
CA THR A 180 44.38 8.46 9.60
C THR A 180 45.10 8.79 8.29
N LEU A 181 46.38 9.11 8.38
CA LEU A 181 47.18 9.57 7.22
C LEU A 181 47.25 8.54 6.08
N LEU A 182 47.09 7.25 6.41
CA LEU A 182 46.99 6.14 5.45
C LEU A 182 45.62 6.04 4.75
N GLY A 183 44.55 6.59 5.32
CA GLY A 183 43.20 6.57 4.74
C GLY A 183 43.10 7.38 3.44
N TYR A 184 43.87 8.47 3.31
CA TYR A 184 43.79 9.40 2.18
C TYR A 184 44.03 8.75 0.80
N ILE A 185 44.84 7.68 0.73
CA ILE A 185 45.14 6.98 -0.54
C ILE A 185 44.00 6.00 -0.90
N ALA A 186 43.34 5.37 0.08
CA ALA A 186 42.17 4.52 -0.12
C ALA A 186 40.88 5.31 -0.40
N CYS A 187 40.80 6.57 0.05
CA CYS A 187 39.62 7.43 -0.07
C CYS A 187 39.16 7.73 -1.51
N SER A 188 40.02 7.61 -2.53
CA SER A 188 39.66 7.90 -3.92
C SER A 188 38.51 7.01 -4.45
N ARG A 189 38.52 5.71 -4.12
CA ARG A 189 37.50 4.75 -4.57
C ARG A 189 36.31 4.68 -3.61
N ALA A 190 36.55 4.79 -2.31
CA ALA A 190 35.49 4.81 -1.28
C ALA A 190 34.64 6.10 -1.35
N GLY A 191 35.27 7.27 -1.49
CA GLY A 191 34.58 8.55 -1.67
C GLY A 191 33.75 8.60 -2.95
N ALA A 192 34.24 8.00 -4.05
CA ALA A 192 33.47 7.85 -5.28
C ALA A 192 32.19 7.02 -5.06
N GLN A 193 32.30 5.85 -4.41
CA GLN A 193 31.14 5.00 -4.10
C GLN A 193 30.14 5.68 -3.15
N GLN A 194 30.62 6.36 -2.10
CA GLN A 194 29.77 7.13 -1.21
C GLN A 194 29.04 8.27 -1.96
N SER A 195 29.73 8.95 -2.89
CA SER A 195 29.09 9.97 -3.73
C SER A 195 27.98 9.39 -4.61
N SER A 196 28.17 8.19 -5.15
CA SER A 196 27.20 7.50 -6.00
C SER A 196 25.98 7.01 -5.20
N PHE A 197 26.18 6.44 -4.01
CA PHE A 197 25.07 6.06 -3.13
C PHE A 197 24.26 7.28 -2.68
N ARG A 198 24.91 8.37 -2.29
CA ARG A 198 24.23 9.63 -1.92
C ARG A 198 23.45 10.23 -3.10
N LYS A 199 23.99 10.23 -4.31
CA LYS A 199 23.29 10.67 -5.54
C LYS A 199 22.07 9.80 -5.83
N LEU A 200 22.20 8.47 -5.74
CA LEU A 200 21.08 7.55 -5.91
C LEU A 200 20.01 7.75 -4.83
N ALA A 201 20.40 7.90 -3.57
CA ALA A 201 19.49 8.16 -2.46
C ALA A 201 18.71 9.47 -2.64
N LEU A 202 19.37 10.55 -3.06
CA LEU A 202 18.71 11.83 -3.35
C LEU A 202 17.72 11.69 -4.52
N TYR A 203 18.12 11.03 -5.60
CA TYR A 203 17.24 10.75 -6.75
C TYR A 203 16.00 9.94 -6.33
N GLU A 204 16.20 8.82 -5.63
CA GLU A 204 15.10 7.97 -5.16
C GLU A 204 14.17 8.67 -4.17
N GLY A 205 14.70 9.52 -3.30
CA GLY A 205 13.92 10.34 -2.38
C GLY A 205 13.02 11.30 -3.14
N ASN A 206 13.62 12.14 -4.00
CA ASN A 206 12.90 13.13 -4.80
C ASN A 206 11.85 12.47 -5.72
N SER A 207 12.19 11.38 -6.40
CA SER A 207 11.23 10.63 -7.24
C SER A 207 10.13 9.96 -6.43
N THR A 208 10.40 9.50 -5.21
CA THR A 208 9.38 8.93 -4.32
C THR A 208 8.41 10.00 -3.84
N VAL A 209 8.91 11.17 -3.40
CA VAL A 209 8.08 12.29 -2.96
C VAL A 209 7.24 12.84 -4.11
N ALA A 210 7.84 13.07 -5.28
CA ALA A 210 7.13 13.58 -6.46
C ALA A 210 5.99 12.64 -6.90
N ARG A 211 6.24 11.32 -6.98
CA ARG A 211 5.18 10.33 -7.29
C ARG A 211 4.09 10.32 -6.21
N ASP A 212 4.47 10.39 -4.93
CA ASP A 212 3.50 10.36 -3.85
C ASP A 212 2.61 11.63 -3.83
N GLN A 213 3.15 12.78 -4.24
CA GLN A 213 2.40 14.03 -4.45
C GLN A 213 1.47 13.94 -5.69
N GLU A 214 1.97 13.41 -6.81
CA GLU A 214 1.18 13.18 -8.04
C GLU A 214 0.02 12.21 -7.78
N ASP A 215 0.28 11.10 -7.08
CA ASP A 215 -0.74 10.17 -6.61
C ASP A 215 -1.77 10.90 -5.74
N ALA A 216 -1.33 11.66 -4.72
CA ALA A 216 -2.22 12.38 -3.81
C ALA A 216 -3.15 13.35 -4.54
N GLN A 217 -2.64 14.10 -5.53
CA GLN A 217 -3.44 14.99 -6.37
C GLN A 217 -4.48 14.24 -7.19
N LYS A 218 -4.09 13.13 -7.85
CA LYS A 218 -5.02 12.30 -8.64
C LYS A 218 -6.11 11.64 -7.79
N LEU A 219 -5.74 11.18 -6.59
CA LEU A 219 -6.69 10.63 -5.62
C LEU A 219 -7.68 11.70 -5.15
N GLN A 220 -7.22 12.92 -4.89
CA GLN A 220 -8.09 14.03 -4.49
C GLN A 220 -9.09 14.39 -5.60
N VAL A 221 -8.63 14.53 -6.85
CA VAL A 221 -9.52 14.80 -8.01
C VAL A 221 -10.61 13.73 -8.14
N GLY A 222 -10.27 12.45 -7.96
CA GLY A 222 -11.26 11.38 -8.01
C GLY A 222 -12.22 11.36 -6.82
N ILE A 223 -11.79 11.85 -5.65
CA ILE A 223 -12.65 12.04 -4.47
C ILE A 223 -13.61 13.21 -4.69
N ASP A 224 -13.15 14.33 -5.21
CA ASP A 224 -13.99 15.50 -5.48
C ASP A 224 -15.08 15.12 -6.50
N PHE A 225 -14.71 14.40 -7.57
CA PHE A 225 -15.67 13.82 -8.51
C PHE A 225 -16.66 12.82 -7.88
N ALA A 226 -16.24 12.05 -6.87
CA ALA A 226 -17.11 11.14 -6.13
C ALA A 226 -18.07 11.87 -5.17
N LYS A 227 -17.67 13.03 -4.63
CA LYS A 227 -18.54 13.94 -3.87
C LYS A 227 -19.59 14.57 -4.78
N ASP A 228 -19.18 15.08 -5.95
CA ASP A 228 -20.09 15.68 -6.93
C ASP A 228 -21.13 14.69 -7.45
N LYS A 229 -20.74 13.41 -7.62
CA LYS A 229 -21.65 12.30 -7.95
C LYS A 229 -22.60 11.90 -6.81
N GLY A 230 -22.35 12.34 -5.56
CA GLY A 230 -23.08 11.88 -4.37
C GLY A 230 -22.78 10.44 -3.95
N VAL A 231 -21.65 9.85 -4.38
CA VAL A 231 -21.23 8.47 -4.01
C VAL A 231 -20.62 8.43 -2.61
N ILE A 232 -19.99 9.53 -2.18
CA ILE A 232 -19.46 9.74 -0.84
C ILE A 232 -20.02 11.04 -0.26
N ASP A 233 -20.24 11.07 1.05
CA ASP A 233 -20.73 12.25 1.75
C ASP A 233 -19.68 13.40 1.65
N PRO A 234 -20.03 14.55 1.04
CA PRO A 234 -19.10 15.66 0.90
C PRO A 234 -18.68 16.28 2.24
N ASN A 235 -19.52 16.15 3.26
CA ASN A 235 -19.34 16.73 4.60
C ASN A 235 -18.72 15.75 5.59
N TYR A 236 -18.39 14.53 5.16
CA TYR A 236 -17.77 13.54 6.02
C TYR A 236 -16.39 14.00 6.51
N VAL A 237 -16.22 14.04 7.83
CA VAL A 237 -14.95 14.34 8.52
C VAL A 237 -14.45 13.06 9.18
N PRO A 238 -13.24 12.55 8.82
CA PRO A 238 -12.65 11.40 9.50
C PRO A 238 -12.24 11.76 10.93
N GLU A 239 -12.20 10.76 11.80
CA GLU A 239 -11.61 10.89 13.13
C GLU A 239 -10.11 11.32 13.03
N PRO A 240 -9.54 12.00 14.04
CA PRO A 240 -8.15 12.45 13.98
C PRO A 240 -7.13 11.30 13.93
N TYR A 241 -6.05 11.50 13.17
CA TYR A 241 -4.92 10.55 13.14
C TYR A 241 -3.97 10.75 14.31
N VAL A 242 -3.58 9.63 14.94
CA VAL A 242 -2.42 9.59 15.84
C VAL A 242 -1.15 9.57 15.00
N GLN A 243 -0.37 10.64 15.11
CA GLN A 243 0.89 10.80 14.41
C GLN A 243 2.00 9.97 15.07
N LEU A 244 2.63 9.07 14.31
CA LEU A 244 3.71 8.21 14.78
C LEU A 244 4.97 8.41 13.92
N ASP A 245 5.94 9.15 14.46
CA ASP A 245 7.29 9.15 13.89
C ASP A 245 7.93 7.78 14.09
N VAL A 246 8.40 7.16 13.01
CA VAL A 246 9.06 5.85 13.00
C VAL A 246 10.60 5.97 13.00
N LEU A 247 11.15 7.20 13.00
CA LEU A 247 12.59 7.40 13.11
C LEU A 247 13.13 6.77 14.41
N GLY A 248 14.24 6.02 14.29
CA GLY A 248 14.88 5.33 15.41
C GLY A 248 14.10 4.15 16.01
N LYS A 249 12.88 3.84 15.54
CA LYS A 249 12.05 2.76 16.08
C LYS A 249 12.12 1.49 15.23
N THR A 250 12.08 0.33 15.89
CA THR A 250 11.87 -0.95 15.18
C THR A 250 10.39 -1.10 14.78
N PRO A 251 10.07 -1.92 13.76
CA PRO A 251 8.68 -2.21 13.42
C PRO A 251 7.87 -2.80 14.60
N ASP A 252 8.51 -3.55 15.48
CA ASP A 252 7.91 -4.07 16.71
C ASP A 252 7.53 -2.94 17.68
N MET A 253 8.43 -1.98 17.96
CA MET A 253 8.13 -0.81 18.80
C MET A 253 6.98 0.04 18.25
N VAL A 254 6.89 0.19 16.93
CA VAL A 254 5.78 0.92 16.28
C VAL A 254 4.46 0.15 16.43
N ALA A 255 4.49 -1.18 16.27
CA ALA A 255 3.31 -2.02 16.48
C ALA A 255 2.85 -2.01 17.94
N ASP A 256 3.76 -2.05 18.90
CA ASP A 256 3.47 -2.00 20.34
C ASP A 256 2.85 -0.66 20.75
N ALA A 257 3.35 0.47 20.21
CA ALA A 257 2.76 1.79 20.43
C ALA A 257 1.31 1.89 19.88
N ILE A 258 1.03 1.27 18.73
CA ILE A 258 -0.31 1.20 18.16
C ILE A 258 -1.22 0.32 19.03
N ILE A 259 -0.76 -0.87 19.45
CA ILE A 259 -1.53 -1.79 20.30
C ILE A 259 -1.90 -1.11 21.63
N ALA A 260 -0.94 -0.49 22.31
CA ALA A 260 -1.18 0.24 23.55
C ALA A 260 -2.18 1.39 23.37
N LYS A 261 -2.13 2.09 22.22
CA LYS A 261 -3.07 3.18 21.92
C LYS A 261 -4.48 2.68 21.57
N VAL A 262 -4.61 1.51 20.94
CA VAL A 262 -5.90 0.84 20.72
C VAL A 262 -6.49 0.36 22.05
N GLN A 263 -5.69 -0.31 22.89
CA GLN A 263 -6.10 -0.80 24.21
C GLN A 263 -6.56 0.34 25.14
N SER A 264 -5.80 1.44 25.23
CA SER A 264 -6.17 2.60 26.07
C SER A 264 -7.38 3.39 25.57
N ASN A 265 -7.76 3.26 24.29
CA ASN A 265 -9.00 3.83 23.77
C ASN A 265 -10.22 2.91 24.02
N ASN A 266 -10.01 1.62 24.30
CA ASN A 266 -11.07 0.64 24.52
C ASN A 266 -11.38 0.56 26.03
N ASN A 267 -12.39 1.32 26.47
CA ASN A 267 -12.95 1.21 27.82
C ASN A 267 -13.21 -0.26 28.19
N GLU A 268 -12.88 -0.65 29.43
CA GLU A 268 -12.81 -2.05 29.89
C GLU A 268 -14.09 -2.87 29.64
N GLN A 269 -15.24 -2.21 29.50
CA GLN A 269 -16.56 -2.84 29.30
C GLN A 269 -16.87 -3.27 27.85
N GLN A 270 -16.03 -2.98 26.84
CA GLN A 270 -16.26 -3.38 25.44
C GLN A 270 -15.32 -4.50 24.94
N GLN A 271 -14.47 -5.07 25.80
CA GLN A 271 -13.21 -5.68 25.35
C GLN A 271 -13.27 -7.12 24.78
N GLN A 272 -14.41 -7.82 24.74
CA GLN A 272 -14.41 -9.27 24.43
C GLN A 272 -15.12 -9.79 23.17
N GLU A 273 -16.03 -9.05 22.51
CA GLU A 273 -16.75 -9.58 21.33
C GLU A 273 -16.82 -8.66 20.09
N SER A 274 -16.57 -7.35 20.21
CA SER A 274 -16.58 -6.45 19.04
C SER A 274 -15.26 -6.48 18.27
N GLY A 275 -15.33 -6.63 16.95
CA GLY A 275 -14.17 -6.47 16.07
C GLY A 275 -13.62 -5.04 16.07
N SER A 276 -12.37 -4.88 15.60
CA SER A 276 -11.66 -3.60 15.68
C SER A 276 -11.02 -3.25 14.34
N VAL A 277 -11.40 -2.10 13.78
CA VAL A 277 -10.83 -1.58 12.53
C VAL A 277 -9.69 -0.62 12.87
N ILE A 278 -8.48 -0.89 12.38
CA ILE A 278 -7.28 -0.07 12.62
C ILE A 278 -6.75 0.42 11.27
N VAL A 279 -6.73 1.74 11.09
CA VAL A 279 -6.28 2.40 9.86
C VAL A 279 -4.83 2.85 9.98
N LEU A 280 -4.00 2.50 9.00
CA LEU A 280 -2.62 2.95 8.84
C LEU A 280 -2.41 3.68 7.51
N CYS A 281 -1.98 4.95 7.57
CA CYS A 281 -1.58 5.74 6.41
C CYS A 281 -0.16 6.31 6.58
N GLY A 282 0.26 7.17 5.65
CA GLY A 282 1.61 7.78 5.61
C GLY A 282 2.30 7.62 4.25
N LEU A 283 3.47 8.25 4.09
CA LEU A 283 4.21 8.27 2.83
C LEU A 283 4.80 6.89 2.41
N SER A 284 5.24 6.77 1.17
CA SER A 284 5.99 5.60 0.70
C SER A 284 7.34 5.49 1.41
N GLY A 285 7.67 4.31 1.93
CA GLY A 285 8.94 4.06 2.62
C GLY A 285 8.92 4.27 4.14
N THR A 286 7.80 4.74 4.71
CA THR A 286 7.61 4.87 6.18
C THR A 286 7.37 3.53 6.89
N GLY A 287 7.21 2.42 6.14
CA GLY A 287 7.18 1.07 6.71
C GLY A 287 5.80 0.46 6.95
N LYS A 288 4.70 1.07 6.45
CA LYS A 288 3.30 0.61 6.59
C LYS A 288 3.13 -0.92 6.55
N GLY A 289 3.41 -1.57 5.43
CA GLY A 289 3.23 -3.02 5.29
C GLY A 289 4.07 -3.86 6.26
N THR A 290 5.25 -3.38 6.67
CA THR A 290 6.07 -4.02 7.71
C THR A 290 5.42 -3.89 9.09
N THR A 291 4.88 -2.71 9.41
CA THR A 291 4.12 -2.46 10.65
C THR A 291 2.82 -3.27 10.67
N VAL A 292 2.09 -3.35 9.56
CA VAL A 292 0.88 -4.19 9.41
C VAL A 292 1.19 -5.66 9.63
N ALA A 293 2.28 -6.18 9.04
CA ALA A 293 2.71 -7.56 9.27
C ALA A 293 3.07 -7.84 10.73
N LYS A 294 3.68 -6.87 11.44
CA LYS A 294 4.01 -6.99 12.87
C LYS A 294 2.80 -6.86 13.79
N LEU A 295 1.87 -5.95 13.49
CA LEU A 295 0.59 -5.84 14.18
C LEU A 295 -0.19 -7.14 14.06
N ARG A 296 -0.28 -7.69 12.84
CA ARG A 296 -0.90 -9.00 12.57
C ARG A 296 -0.26 -10.08 13.45
N GLN A 297 1.05 -10.24 13.38
CA GLN A 297 1.79 -11.25 14.14
C GLN A 297 1.52 -11.17 15.65
N LYS A 298 1.55 -9.96 16.24
CA LYS A 298 1.32 -9.75 17.67
C LYS A 298 -0.13 -10.02 18.06
N MET A 299 -1.10 -9.50 17.30
CA MET A 299 -2.52 -9.69 17.59
C MET A 299 -3.01 -11.13 17.37
N GLU A 300 -2.46 -11.85 16.39
CA GLU A 300 -2.72 -13.29 16.21
C GLU A 300 -2.10 -14.13 17.35
N ALA A 301 -0.96 -13.71 17.90
CA ALA A 301 -0.37 -14.34 19.10
C ALA A 301 -1.22 -14.10 20.36
N ASP A 302 -1.92 -12.96 20.45
CA ASP A 302 -2.95 -12.68 21.47
C ASP A 302 -4.28 -13.43 21.22
N GLY A 303 -4.33 -14.36 20.26
CA GLY A 303 -5.51 -15.17 19.94
C GLY A 303 -6.57 -14.49 19.08
N LYS A 304 -6.32 -13.28 18.55
CA LYS A 304 -7.31 -12.52 17.76
C LYS A 304 -7.34 -12.98 16.31
N GLN A 305 -8.51 -12.97 15.69
CA GLN A 305 -8.64 -13.18 14.25
C GLN A 305 -8.33 -11.87 13.51
N VAL A 306 -7.26 -11.86 12.70
CA VAL A 306 -6.77 -10.65 12.02
C VAL A 306 -6.84 -10.77 10.50
N VAL A 307 -7.41 -9.75 9.85
CA VAL A 307 -7.39 -9.58 8.39
C VAL A 307 -6.65 -8.30 8.02
N THR A 308 -5.73 -8.42 7.07
CA THR A 308 -5.02 -7.28 6.48
C THR A 308 -5.70 -6.86 5.19
N TRP A 309 -6.18 -5.62 5.11
CA TRP A 309 -6.89 -5.08 3.95
C TRP A 309 -6.09 -3.97 3.26
N SER A 310 -6.17 -3.92 1.92
CA SER A 310 -5.59 -2.85 1.12
C SER A 310 -6.53 -2.45 -0.01
N ASN A 311 -6.98 -1.19 -0.01
CA ASN A 311 -7.80 -0.62 -1.09
C ASN A 311 -7.11 -0.73 -2.46
N GLY A 312 -5.78 -0.78 -2.48
CA GLY A 312 -4.98 -1.00 -3.69
C GLY A 312 -5.31 -2.32 -4.41
N ASN A 313 -5.76 -3.35 -3.71
CA ASN A 313 -6.18 -4.60 -4.34
C ASN A 313 -7.52 -4.47 -5.08
N ILE A 314 -8.43 -3.62 -4.59
CA ILE A 314 -9.70 -3.33 -5.26
C ILE A 314 -9.45 -2.52 -6.53
N PHE A 315 -8.62 -1.45 -6.47
CA PHE A 315 -8.18 -0.72 -7.66
C PHE A 315 -7.52 -1.64 -8.70
N ARG A 316 -6.64 -2.55 -8.28
CA ARG A 316 -6.04 -3.55 -9.18
C ARG A 316 -7.07 -4.49 -9.80
N SER A 317 -8.10 -4.89 -9.05
CA SER A 317 -9.17 -5.78 -9.52
C SER A 317 -10.03 -5.10 -10.59
N VAL A 318 -10.45 -3.85 -10.37
CA VAL A 318 -11.17 -3.04 -11.39
C VAL A 318 -10.26 -2.80 -12.61
N THR A 319 -8.98 -2.51 -12.38
CA THR A 319 -8.00 -2.31 -13.47
C THR A 319 -7.78 -3.58 -14.30
N LEU A 320 -7.77 -4.76 -13.66
CA LEU A 320 -7.70 -6.05 -14.36
C LEU A 320 -8.94 -6.28 -15.23
N LEU A 321 -10.14 -5.98 -14.72
CA LEU A 321 -11.39 -6.09 -15.47
C LEU A 321 -11.39 -5.13 -16.68
N ALA A 322 -11.05 -3.85 -16.48
CA ALA A 322 -10.97 -2.86 -17.54
C ALA A 322 -9.94 -3.22 -18.63
N ALA A 323 -8.75 -3.67 -18.24
CA ALA A 323 -7.73 -4.09 -19.20
C ALA A 323 -8.11 -5.40 -19.93
N THR A 324 -8.84 -6.30 -19.29
CA THR A 324 -9.36 -7.53 -19.93
C THR A 324 -10.50 -7.20 -20.90
N TRP A 325 -11.33 -6.20 -20.58
CA TRP A 325 -12.34 -5.68 -21.50
C TRP A 325 -11.70 -5.09 -22.77
N CYS A 326 -10.63 -4.29 -22.65
CA CYS A 326 -9.88 -3.78 -23.81
C CYS A 326 -9.40 -4.91 -24.74
N GLU A 327 -8.77 -5.95 -24.17
CA GLU A 327 -8.28 -7.11 -24.92
C GLU A 327 -9.42 -7.86 -25.64
N GLN A 328 -10.57 -8.04 -24.97
CA GLN A 328 -11.73 -8.73 -25.53
C GLN A 328 -12.49 -7.90 -26.59
N ASN A 329 -12.31 -6.58 -26.62
CA ASN A 329 -12.91 -5.68 -27.61
C ASN A 329 -11.91 -5.22 -28.69
N GLY A 330 -10.72 -5.84 -28.76
CA GLY A 330 -9.75 -5.59 -29.84
C GLY A 330 -9.01 -4.25 -29.76
N CYS A 331 -8.94 -3.62 -28.59
CA CYS A 331 -8.15 -2.39 -28.41
C CYS A 331 -6.64 -2.67 -28.48
N ASP A 332 -5.86 -1.78 -29.10
CA ASP A 332 -4.40 -1.82 -29.03
C ASP A 332 -3.90 -1.31 -27.67
N GLY A 333 -3.88 -2.22 -26.69
CA GLY A 333 -3.50 -1.92 -25.31
C GLY A 333 -4.67 -1.43 -24.46
N PHE A 334 -4.43 -0.40 -23.63
CA PHE A 334 -5.42 0.12 -22.68
C PHE A 334 -6.03 1.43 -23.18
N ASP A 335 -7.22 1.33 -23.75
CA ASP A 335 -8.04 2.47 -24.17
C ASP A 335 -8.91 2.93 -22.99
N LYS A 336 -8.56 4.07 -22.38
CA LYS A 336 -9.27 4.56 -21.19
C LYS A 336 -10.64 5.17 -21.56
N GLU A 337 -10.76 5.78 -22.74
CA GLU A 337 -11.97 6.42 -23.23
C GLU A 337 -13.08 5.39 -23.47
N GLN A 338 -12.75 4.24 -24.03
CA GLN A 338 -13.69 3.14 -24.27
C GLN A 338 -13.90 2.27 -23.02
N ALA A 339 -12.84 1.95 -22.26
CA ALA A 339 -12.98 1.04 -21.12
C ALA A 339 -13.60 1.66 -19.88
N LEU A 340 -13.43 2.97 -19.64
CA LEU A 340 -13.83 3.62 -18.39
C LEU A 340 -15.11 4.47 -18.52
N THR A 341 -16.03 4.07 -19.41
CA THR A 341 -17.39 4.62 -19.47
C THR A 341 -18.16 4.31 -18.19
N LYS A 342 -19.21 5.10 -17.90
CA LYS A 342 -20.04 4.93 -16.70
C LYS A 342 -20.66 3.52 -16.62
N GLU A 343 -21.08 3.01 -17.77
CA GLU A 343 -21.71 1.71 -17.96
C GLU A 343 -20.70 0.58 -17.72
N ASN A 344 -19.50 0.69 -18.30
CA ASN A 344 -18.42 -0.28 -18.10
C ASN A 344 -17.93 -0.29 -16.65
N LEU A 345 -17.76 0.87 -16.01
CA LEU A 345 -17.37 0.95 -14.60
C LEU A 345 -18.41 0.32 -13.67
N ALA A 346 -19.71 0.58 -13.89
CA ALA A 346 -20.79 -0.07 -13.13
C ALA A 346 -20.78 -1.60 -13.33
N ASN A 347 -20.54 -2.06 -14.55
CA ASN A 347 -20.39 -3.48 -14.88
C ASN A 347 -19.16 -4.10 -14.18
N PHE A 348 -17.99 -3.45 -14.18
CA PHE A 348 -16.80 -3.96 -13.51
C PHE A 348 -16.98 -4.02 -11.99
N MET A 349 -17.66 -3.04 -11.38
CA MET A 349 -17.96 -3.07 -9.95
C MET A 349 -18.94 -4.19 -9.59
N SER A 350 -19.91 -4.52 -10.45
CA SER A 350 -20.82 -5.66 -10.21
C SER A 350 -20.13 -7.02 -10.32
N MET A 351 -19.00 -7.10 -11.03
CA MET A 351 -18.13 -8.27 -11.10
C MET A 351 -17.24 -8.46 -9.85
N LEU A 352 -17.25 -7.52 -8.90
CA LEU A 352 -16.59 -7.65 -7.60
C LEU A 352 -17.61 -8.01 -6.53
N SER A 353 -17.30 -9.04 -5.75
CA SER A 353 -18.12 -9.45 -4.59
C SER A 353 -17.24 -9.71 -3.38
N PHE A 354 -17.66 -9.21 -2.22
CA PHE A 354 -16.99 -9.46 -0.95
C PHE A 354 -17.79 -10.45 -0.11
N GLY A 355 -17.12 -11.40 0.55
CA GLY A 355 -17.78 -12.38 1.41
C GLY A 355 -16.87 -13.51 1.88
N LYS A 356 -17.46 -14.51 2.53
CA LYS A 356 -16.73 -15.70 3.00
C LYS A 356 -16.60 -16.72 1.87
N PHE A 357 -15.37 -16.90 1.36
CA PHE A 357 -14.99 -17.92 0.40
C PHE A 357 -14.04 -18.92 1.05
N LYS A 358 -14.29 -20.23 0.92
CA LYS A 358 -13.50 -21.29 1.59
C LYS A 358 -13.34 -21.05 3.11
N GLY A 359 -14.39 -20.50 3.75
CA GLY A 359 -14.41 -20.16 5.19
C GLY A 359 -13.69 -18.87 5.59
N LYS A 360 -13.10 -18.11 4.65
CA LYS A 360 -12.35 -16.87 4.94
C LYS A 360 -12.91 -15.68 4.16
N TYR A 361 -12.82 -14.48 4.73
CA TYR A 361 -13.19 -13.26 4.02
C TYR A 361 -12.22 -12.97 2.87
N ASP A 362 -12.77 -12.74 1.67
CA ASP A 362 -12.01 -12.32 0.49
C ASP A 362 -12.89 -11.53 -0.49
N THR A 363 -12.25 -10.87 -1.45
CA THR A 363 -12.90 -10.32 -2.64
C THR A 363 -12.78 -11.31 -3.80
N ARG A 364 -13.90 -11.60 -4.46
CA ARG A 364 -13.95 -12.42 -5.67
C ARG A 364 -14.17 -11.55 -6.90
N ILE A 365 -13.33 -11.73 -7.90
CA ILE A 365 -13.45 -11.16 -9.25
C ILE A 365 -14.15 -12.19 -10.13
N LYS A 366 -15.37 -11.91 -10.59
CA LYS A 366 -16.17 -12.84 -11.40
C LYS A 366 -16.82 -12.13 -12.59
N GLY A 367 -16.21 -12.24 -13.76
CA GLY A 367 -16.65 -11.61 -15.01
C GLY A 367 -15.52 -11.55 -16.04
N MET A 368 -15.82 -11.22 -17.30
CA MET A 368 -14.84 -11.22 -18.42
C MET A 368 -14.07 -12.54 -18.60
N GLY A 369 -14.71 -13.68 -18.29
CA GLY A 369 -14.06 -15.00 -18.27
C GLY A 369 -13.19 -15.28 -17.04
N LEU A 370 -13.04 -14.31 -16.11
CA LEU A 370 -12.31 -14.45 -14.87
C LEU A 370 -13.21 -14.99 -13.74
N ASN A 371 -12.63 -15.80 -12.87
CA ASN A 371 -13.22 -16.27 -11.63
C ASN A 371 -12.12 -16.46 -10.58
N LEU A 372 -11.65 -15.35 -10.01
CA LEU A 372 -10.43 -15.28 -9.19
C LEU A 372 -10.76 -14.83 -7.76
N LEU A 373 -10.01 -15.33 -6.78
CA LEU A 373 -10.00 -14.83 -5.42
C LEU A 373 -8.80 -13.88 -5.24
N VAL A 374 -9.04 -12.67 -4.72
CA VAL A 374 -8.01 -11.63 -4.60
C VAL A 374 -6.84 -12.10 -3.74
N SER A 375 -7.08 -12.85 -2.66
CA SER A 375 -6.00 -13.42 -1.84
C SER A 375 -5.04 -14.33 -2.61
N GLU A 376 -5.53 -15.03 -3.65
CA GLU A 376 -4.78 -15.96 -4.49
C GLU A 376 -3.97 -15.23 -5.58
N VAL A 377 -4.45 -14.08 -6.10
CA VAL A 377 -3.85 -13.37 -7.25
C VAL A 377 -3.23 -11.99 -6.95
N GLN A 378 -3.35 -11.49 -5.71
CA GLN A 378 -2.84 -10.16 -5.32
C GLN A 378 -1.34 -9.94 -5.51
N ASN A 379 -0.55 -11.02 -5.58
CA ASN A 379 0.91 -10.96 -5.76
C ASN A 379 1.37 -11.37 -7.16
N THR A 380 0.46 -11.85 -8.02
CA THR A 380 0.73 -12.31 -9.39
C THR A 380 -0.01 -11.41 -10.39
N GLU A 381 -1.21 -11.79 -10.84
CA GLU A 381 -2.00 -11.08 -11.86
C GLU A 381 -2.20 -9.61 -11.53
N LEU A 382 -2.58 -9.30 -10.27
CA LEU A 382 -2.85 -7.93 -9.83
C LEU A 382 -1.60 -7.04 -9.73
N LYS A 383 -0.40 -7.62 -9.81
CA LYS A 383 0.88 -6.90 -9.91
C LYS A 383 1.50 -6.97 -11.31
N GLY A 384 0.88 -7.69 -12.24
CA GLY A 384 1.35 -7.83 -13.61
C GLY A 384 1.45 -6.48 -14.37
N PRO A 385 2.23 -6.40 -15.47
CA PRO A 385 2.39 -5.18 -16.26
C PRO A 385 1.07 -4.64 -16.86
N LYS A 386 0.13 -5.55 -17.19
CA LYS A 386 -1.23 -5.25 -17.65
C LYS A 386 -2.01 -4.38 -16.67
N VAL A 387 -1.86 -4.65 -15.37
CA VAL A 387 -2.56 -3.96 -14.29
C VAL A 387 -1.77 -2.75 -13.84
N SER A 388 -0.53 -2.97 -13.40
CA SER A 388 0.26 -1.99 -12.63
C SER A 388 0.44 -0.62 -13.31
N LYS A 389 0.62 -0.58 -14.64
CA LYS A 389 0.78 0.66 -15.41
C LYS A 389 -0.49 1.52 -15.50
N ASN A 390 -1.67 0.89 -15.38
CA ASN A 390 -2.97 1.50 -15.64
C ASN A 390 -3.70 1.96 -14.35
N ILE A 391 -3.22 1.53 -13.17
CA ILE A 391 -3.85 1.83 -11.86
C ILE A 391 -4.12 3.34 -11.68
N PRO A 392 -3.21 4.29 -11.96
CA PRO A 392 -3.48 5.71 -11.71
C PRO A 392 -4.66 6.24 -12.54
N THR A 393 -4.80 5.78 -13.78
CA THR A 393 -5.88 6.18 -14.71
C THR A 393 -7.22 5.64 -14.24
N VAL A 394 -7.29 4.35 -13.87
CA VAL A 394 -8.52 3.72 -13.36
C VAL A 394 -8.90 4.31 -12.01
N ALA A 395 -7.93 4.52 -11.11
CA ALA A 395 -8.15 5.09 -9.80
C ALA A 395 -8.76 6.49 -9.88
N GLN A 396 -8.38 7.33 -10.84
CA GLN A 396 -8.91 8.69 -11.00
C GLN A 396 -10.45 8.73 -11.15
N VAL A 397 -11.06 7.71 -11.78
CA VAL A 397 -12.50 7.69 -12.11
C VAL A 397 -13.33 6.72 -11.26
N THR A 398 -12.70 5.95 -10.37
CA THR A 398 -13.32 4.89 -9.54
C THR A 398 -13.16 5.08 -8.03
N GLN A 399 -12.68 6.25 -7.56
CA GLN A 399 -12.42 6.49 -6.13
C GLN A 399 -13.65 6.19 -5.27
N GLY A 400 -14.80 6.79 -5.56
CA GLY A 400 -16.01 6.67 -4.73
C GLY A 400 -16.49 5.24 -4.64
N GLU A 401 -16.53 4.55 -5.78
CA GLU A 401 -17.00 3.17 -5.90
C GLU A 401 -16.07 2.19 -5.14
N VAL A 402 -14.74 2.39 -5.23
CA VAL A 402 -13.75 1.59 -4.49
C VAL A 402 -13.76 1.91 -2.99
N ILE A 403 -13.91 3.18 -2.62
CA ILE A 403 -14.02 3.63 -1.23
C ILE A 403 -15.24 3.00 -0.55
N LEU A 404 -16.41 3.05 -1.20
CA LEU A 404 -17.65 2.48 -0.68
C LEU A 404 -17.56 0.95 -0.56
N PHE A 405 -17.01 0.27 -1.57
CA PHE A 405 -16.77 -1.18 -1.52
C PHE A 405 -15.87 -1.55 -0.33
N ALA A 406 -14.76 -0.83 -0.14
CA ALA A 406 -13.84 -1.07 0.97
C ALA A 406 -14.46 -0.76 2.34
N ALA A 407 -15.16 0.35 2.49
CA ALA A 407 -15.85 0.70 3.74
C ALA A 407 -16.86 -0.37 4.14
N ASN A 408 -17.68 -0.85 3.20
CA ASN A 408 -18.64 -1.92 3.44
C ASN A 408 -17.96 -3.25 3.81
N ALA A 409 -16.89 -3.64 3.10
CA ALA A 409 -16.17 -4.87 3.40
C ALA A 409 -15.51 -4.84 4.80
N VAL A 410 -14.93 -3.70 5.18
CA VAL A 410 -14.30 -3.50 6.49
C VAL A 410 -15.34 -3.45 7.62
N ASP A 411 -16.49 -2.80 7.41
CA ASP A 411 -17.63 -2.80 8.34
C ASP A 411 -18.19 -4.21 8.59
N ILE A 412 -18.36 -5.00 7.53
CA ILE A 412 -18.78 -6.41 7.63
C ILE A 412 -17.79 -7.22 8.49
N MET A 413 -16.48 -7.10 8.24
CA MET A 413 -15.48 -7.83 9.03
C MET A 413 -15.40 -7.37 10.49
N GLY A 414 -15.55 -6.07 10.75
CA GLY A 414 -15.59 -5.54 12.12
C GLY A 414 -16.81 -6.03 12.90
N LYS A 415 -17.99 -6.08 12.26
CA LYS A 415 -19.22 -6.62 12.85
C LYS A 415 -19.15 -8.13 13.11
N ASP A 416 -18.40 -8.87 12.30
CA ASP A 416 -18.14 -10.30 12.48
C ASP A 416 -17.09 -10.61 13.57
N GLY A 417 -16.59 -9.61 14.31
CA GLY A 417 -15.64 -9.80 15.41
C GLY A 417 -14.16 -9.79 15.01
N LEU A 418 -13.83 -9.51 13.75
CA LEU A 418 -12.43 -9.53 13.29
C LEU A 418 -11.69 -8.22 13.58
N VAL A 419 -10.38 -8.33 13.78
CA VAL A 419 -9.48 -7.17 13.74
C VAL A 419 -9.07 -6.92 12.30
N VAL A 420 -9.41 -5.74 11.77
CA VAL A 420 -9.12 -5.35 10.39
C VAL A 420 -8.00 -4.32 10.36
N LEU A 421 -6.84 -4.72 9.84
CA LEU A 421 -5.70 -3.84 9.62
C LEU A 421 -5.79 -3.25 8.20
N LEU A 422 -6.32 -2.04 8.10
CA LEU A 422 -6.53 -1.32 6.84
C LEU A 422 -5.34 -0.40 6.54
N GLU A 423 -4.55 -0.72 5.50
CA GLU A 423 -3.49 0.20 5.02
C GLU A 423 -3.83 0.87 3.69
N GLY A 424 -3.45 2.14 3.56
CA GLY A 424 -3.67 2.90 2.31
C GLY A 424 -3.06 4.29 2.25
N ARG A 425 -3.53 5.05 1.26
CA ARG A 425 -3.32 6.50 1.12
C ARG A 425 -4.40 7.19 1.94
N GLU A 426 -4.04 8.23 2.70
CA GLU A 426 -4.95 8.93 3.63
C GLU A 426 -6.28 9.31 2.97
N GLN A 427 -6.19 9.90 1.78
CA GLN A 427 -7.31 10.25 0.89
C GLN A 427 -8.39 9.17 0.82
N THR A 428 -7.99 7.89 0.68
CA THR A 428 -8.92 6.77 0.43
C THR A 428 -9.34 6.03 1.69
N VAL A 429 -8.57 6.12 2.79
CA VAL A 429 -8.89 5.44 4.06
C VAL A 429 -9.60 6.34 5.07
N ASN A 430 -9.66 7.65 4.82
CA ASN A 430 -10.46 8.60 5.60
C ASN A 430 -11.92 8.15 5.72
N TYR A 431 -12.53 7.71 4.62
CA TYR A 431 -13.96 7.34 4.55
C TYR A 431 -14.34 6.02 5.23
N VAL A 432 -13.39 5.29 5.82
CA VAL A 432 -13.68 4.10 6.64
C VAL A 432 -13.73 4.52 8.11
N ARG A 433 -14.91 4.49 8.73
CA ARG A 433 -15.14 4.96 10.11
C ARG A 433 -14.36 4.12 11.13
N THR A 434 -13.57 4.77 12.00
CA THR A 434 -12.91 4.14 13.15
C THR A 434 -12.19 5.18 14.02
N PRO A 435 -12.21 5.04 15.37
CA PRO A 435 -11.38 5.84 16.27
C PRO A 435 -9.89 5.46 16.24
N HIS A 436 -9.50 4.37 15.59
CA HIS A 436 -8.12 3.84 15.60
C HIS A 436 -7.38 4.18 14.29
N ARG A 437 -6.99 5.45 14.14
CA ARG A 437 -6.29 5.97 12.95
C ARG A 437 -4.85 6.35 13.28
N PHE A 438 -3.90 5.88 12.47
CA PHE A 438 -2.48 6.08 12.68
C PHE A 438 -1.77 6.51 11.39
N THR A 439 -0.93 7.54 11.48
CA THR A 439 -0.10 8.02 10.37
C THR A 439 1.35 7.73 10.68
N LEU A 440 2.00 6.91 9.85
CA LEU A 440 3.43 6.65 9.97
C LEU A 440 4.23 7.74 9.24
N MET A 441 4.92 8.57 10.01
CA MET A 441 5.78 9.65 9.51
C MET A 441 7.27 9.30 9.68
N LEU A 442 8.12 10.01 8.94
CA LEU A 442 9.57 10.04 9.15
C LEU A 442 9.98 11.50 9.32
N SER A 443 10.53 11.86 10.47
CA SER A 443 11.07 13.21 10.70
C SER A 443 12.29 13.55 9.84
N ASP A 444 13.06 12.53 9.38
CA ASP A 444 14.06 12.65 8.30
C ASP A 444 13.57 11.93 7.04
N GLU A 445 12.97 12.68 6.10
CA GLU A 445 12.54 12.15 4.80
C GLU A 445 13.70 11.63 3.93
N SER A 446 14.94 12.06 4.17
CA SER A 446 16.08 11.57 3.38
C SER A 446 16.32 10.07 3.57
N LEU A 447 15.82 9.47 4.66
CA LEU A 447 15.81 8.03 4.87
C LEU A 447 14.92 7.26 3.90
N ILE A 448 13.88 7.87 3.34
CA ILE A 448 13.08 7.26 2.27
C ILE A 448 13.98 6.99 1.07
N GLY A 449 14.72 8.01 0.63
CA GLY A 449 15.70 7.91 -0.45
C GLY A 449 16.82 6.92 -0.17
N LYS A 450 17.44 7.00 1.03
CA LYS A 450 18.49 6.05 1.46
C LYS A 450 18.01 4.58 1.45
N ARG A 451 16.79 4.31 1.97
CA ARG A 451 16.18 2.96 1.97
C ARG A 451 15.89 2.47 0.55
N ARG A 452 15.36 3.31 -0.33
CA ARG A 452 15.10 2.97 -1.74
C ARG A 452 16.38 2.70 -2.53
N ALA A 453 17.42 3.52 -2.34
CA ALA A 453 18.73 3.28 -2.94
C ALA A 453 19.32 1.95 -2.48
N ALA A 454 19.26 1.63 -1.18
CA ALA A 454 19.70 0.34 -0.65
C ALA A 454 18.91 -0.83 -1.27
N GLN A 455 17.58 -0.73 -1.38
CA GLN A 455 16.73 -1.76 -2.02
C GLN A 455 17.08 -1.97 -3.50
N ARG A 456 17.27 -0.90 -4.28
CA ARG A 456 17.71 -0.98 -5.68
C ARG A 456 19.07 -1.65 -5.81
N LEU A 457 20.01 -1.30 -4.92
CA LEU A 457 21.35 -1.88 -4.89
C LEU A 457 21.30 -3.39 -4.56
N MET A 458 20.59 -3.80 -3.50
CA MET A 458 20.40 -5.22 -3.16
C MET A 458 19.87 -6.02 -4.35
N ALA A 459 18.81 -5.53 -5.00
CA ALA A 459 18.17 -6.22 -6.11
C ALA A 459 19.10 -6.35 -7.33
N ALA A 460 19.89 -5.31 -7.62
CA ALA A 460 20.90 -5.35 -8.67
C ALA A 460 22.02 -6.36 -8.36
N THR A 461 22.61 -6.29 -7.16
CA THR A 461 23.67 -7.20 -6.73
C THR A 461 23.21 -8.66 -6.71
N LEU A 462 22.01 -8.96 -6.20
CA LEU A 462 21.48 -10.33 -6.20
C LEU A 462 21.23 -10.85 -7.63
N LYS A 463 20.74 -9.99 -8.53
CA LYS A 463 20.59 -10.34 -9.96
C LYS A 463 21.94 -10.69 -10.59
N GLU A 464 22.96 -9.85 -10.38
CA GLU A 464 24.31 -10.06 -10.91
C GLU A 464 24.96 -11.34 -10.38
N LEU A 465 24.83 -11.60 -9.08
CA LEU A 465 25.29 -12.84 -8.44
C LEU A 465 24.57 -14.08 -9.01
N SER A 466 23.26 -14.02 -9.24
CA SER A 466 22.52 -15.14 -9.87
C SER A 466 22.94 -15.41 -11.32
N SER A 467 23.27 -14.37 -12.09
CA SER A 467 23.74 -14.52 -13.47
C SER A 467 25.17 -15.06 -13.57
N SER A 468 26.06 -14.66 -12.67
CA SER A 468 27.45 -15.12 -12.65
C SER A 468 27.57 -16.59 -12.23
N THR A 469 26.75 -17.07 -11.29
CA THR A 469 26.64 -18.50 -10.96
C THR A 469 26.17 -19.33 -12.17
N THR A 470 25.17 -18.84 -12.93
CA THR A 470 24.66 -19.52 -14.13
C THR A 470 25.73 -19.63 -15.23
N ASN A 471 26.48 -18.55 -15.48
CA ASN A 471 27.54 -18.54 -16.51
C ASN A 471 28.73 -19.45 -16.16
N ASN A 472 29.12 -19.53 -14.89
CA ASN A 472 30.21 -20.40 -14.47
C ASN A 472 29.86 -21.89 -14.64
N ASN A 473 28.62 -22.30 -14.33
CA ASN A 473 28.18 -23.69 -14.53
C ASN A 473 28.19 -24.10 -16.02
N ASN A 474 27.86 -23.18 -16.93
CA ASN A 474 27.93 -23.45 -18.38
C ASN A 474 29.38 -23.63 -18.87
N ASN A 475 30.34 -22.85 -18.36
CA ASN A 475 31.76 -23.03 -18.66
C ASN A 475 32.33 -24.34 -18.08
N THR A 476 31.88 -24.79 -16.90
CA THR A 476 32.31 -26.06 -16.32
C THR A 476 31.86 -27.27 -17.15
N ASN A 477 30.69 -27.21 -17.79
CA ASN A 477 30.22 -28.27 -18.69
C ASN A 477 31.00 -28.32 -20.01
N ASN A 478 31.42 -27.18 -20.56
CA ASN A 478 32.25 -27.14 -21.77
C ASN A 478 33.65 -27.75 -21.55
N ASN A 479 34.27 -27.53 -20.37
CA ASN A 479 35.57 -28.15 -20.05
C ASN A 479 35.51 -29.67 -19.83
N LYS A 480 34.37 -30.24 -19.42
CA LYS A 480 34.20 -31.71 -19.35
C LYS A 480 34.12 -32.38 -20.73
N THR A 481 33.76 -31.64 -21.77
CA THR A 481 33.70 -32.14 -23.15
C THR A 481 35.07 -32.10 -23.86
N LEU A 482 36.02 -31.31 -23.33
CA LEU A 482 37.38 -31.14 -23.85
C LEU A 482 38.44 -32.04 -23.18
N GLN A 483 38.08 -32.79 -22.12
CA GLN A 483 38.91 -33.87 -21.55
C GLN A 483 38.46 -35.27 -22.03
N LYS A 484 37.66 -35.35 -23.10
CA LYS A 484 37.10 -36.60 -23.62
C LYS A 484 37.17 -36.71 -25.16
N ARG A 485 38.14 -36.03 -25.75
CA ARG A 485 38.58 -36.12 -27.15
C ARG A 485 40.09 -36.22 -27.19
#